data_AF-A0A929SRM4-F1
#
_entry.id   AF-A0A929SRM4-F1
#
_cell.length_a   1.000
_cell.length_b   1.000
_cell.length_c   1.000
_cell.angle_alpha   90.00
_cell.angle_beta   90.00
_cell.angle_gamma   90.00
#
_symmetry.space_group_name_H-M   'P 1'
#
loop_
_entity.id
_entity.type
_entity.pdbx_description
1 polymer ?
#
loop_
_entity_poly.entity_id
_entity_poly.type
_entity_poly.pdbx_seq_one_letter_code
_entity_poly.pdbx_strand_id
1 'polypeptide(L)'
;MKNNKNGITLIALVITIIIMLLLAAVAIQLTLGENGLIAKSIHSHKEQAKSELLETAKLEYSNLLAKDLENNTKEASFSKILSTSTFLKSYDIIGDNITSKNSNDVIMSKKELKDTLNLENSSTEIADEDKYSTVIKLKVPNGSEEERTLGIVVASDSHYPISFDLDFGDGTKTSHPAFNSYKTYKQVYNPGEYIVKIKFNNHPRFY
;
A
#
# COMPACT_ATOMS: atom_id res chain seq x y z
N MET A 1 -73.95 36.88 5.64
CA MET A 1 -72.52 36.50 5.53
C MET A 1 -72.16 36.51 4.04
N LYS A 2 -71.21 37.35 3.61
CA LYS A 2 -70.86 37.56 2.19
C LYS A 2 -69.68 36.65 1.84
N ASN A 3 -69.90 35.68 0.95
CA ASN A 3 -68.89 34.72 0.54
C ASN A 3 -67.97 35.37 -0.52
N ASN A 4 -66.76 35.76 -0.13
CA ASN A 4 -65.76 36.30 -1.04
C ASN A 4 -65.15 35.17 -1.89
N LYS A 5 -65.64 35.00 -3.12
CA LYS A 5 -65.01 34.12 -4.11
C LYS A 5 -63.87 34.88 -4.78
N ASN A 6 -62.64 34.59 -4.37
CA ASN A 6 -61.44 35.12 -5.04
C ASN A 6 -61.24 34.35 -6.36
N GLY A 7 -61.59 34.97 -7.49
CA GLY A 7 -61.28 34.41 -8.81
C GLY A 7 -59.79 34.54 -9.09
N ILE A 8 -59.13 33.44 -9.44
CA ILE A 8 -57.76 33.46 -9.96
C ILE A 8 -57.84 33.73 -11.47
N THR A 9 -57.10 34.73 -11.94
CA THR A 9 -56.93 34.99 -13.37
C THR A 9 -56.07 33.89 -14.00
N LEU A 10 -56.49 33.34 -15.14
CA LEU A 10 -55.75 32.28 -15.85
C LEU A 10 -54.28 32.65 -16.12
N ILE A 11 -53.99 33.93 -16.38
CA ILE A 11 -52.62 34.44 -16.58
C ILE A 11 -51.77 34.24 -15.31
N ALA A 12 -52.33 34.50 -14.13
CA ALA A 12 -51.62 34.29 -12.88
C ALA A 12 -51.29 32.80 -12.67
N LEU A 13 -52.24 31.93 -12.99
CA LEU A 13 -52.05 30.47 -12.91
C LEU A 13 -50.91 29.99 -13.81
N VAL A 14 -50.85 30.47 -15.05
CA VAL A 14 -49.80 30.09 -16.03
C VAL A 14 -48.42 30.52 -15.54
N ILE A 15 -48.28 31.75 -15.05
CA ILE A 15 -46.99 32.27 -14.57
C ILE A 15 -46.49 31.45 -13.38
N THR A 16 -47.37 31.08 -12.44
CA THR A 16 -47.00 30.24 -11.30
C THR A 16 -46.43 28.89 -11.73
N ILE A 17 -47.04 28.25 -12.73
CA ILE A 17 -46.56 26.96 -13.25
C ILE A 17 -45.17 27.11 -13.88
N ILE A 18 -44.94 28.17 -14.68
CA ILE A 18 -43.63 28.43 -15.29
C ILE A 18 -42.55 28.61 -14.21
N ILE A 19 -42.83 29.41 -13.17
CA ILE A 19 -41.89 29.62 -12.06
C ILE A 19 -41.61 28.30 -11.33
N MET A 20 -42.64 27.49 -11.07
CA MET A 20 -42.46 26.18 -10.44
C MET A 20 -41.57 25.25 -11.28
N LEU A 21 -41.73 25.24 -12.61
CA LEU A 21 -40.90 24.41 -13.49
C LEU A 21 -39.43 24.87 -13.52
N LEU A 22 -39.19 26.17 -13.53
CA LEU A 22 -37.84 26.73 -13.47
C LEU A 22 -37.16 26.44 -12.13
N LEU A 23 -37.88 26.63 -11.02
CA LEU A 23 -37.37 26.29 -9.69
C LEU A 23 -37.13 24.79 -9.53
N ALA A 24 -38.01 23.95 -10.09
CA ALA A 24 -37.82 22.51 -10.08
C ALA A 24 -36.57 22.09 -10.85
N ALA A 25 -36.30 22.68 -12.01
CA ALA A 25 -35.08 22.40 -12.78
C ALA A 25 -33.80 22.72 -11.99
N VAL A 26 -33.75 23.90 -11.35
CA VAL A 26 -32.60 24.30 -10.51
C VAL A 26 -32.48 23.42 -9.26
N ALA A 27 -33.59 23.10 -8.60
CA ALA A 27 -33.61 22.24 -7.42
C ALA A 27 -33.14 20.81 -7.73
N ILE A 28 -33.55 20.25 -8.87
CA ILE A 28 -33.08 18.94 -9.35
C ILE A 28 -31.57 18.96 -9.58
N GLN A 29 -31.04 20.01 -10.24
CA GLN A 29 -29.60 20.13 -10.46
C GLN A 29 -28.81 20.21 -9.15
N LEU A 30 -29.30 20.98 -8.18
CA LEU A 30 -28.65 21.11 -6.86
C LEU A 30 -28.76 19.84 -6.01
N THR A 31 -29.75 19.00 -6.22
CA THR A 31 -29.94 17.77 -5.43
C THR A 31 -29.22 16.56 -6.04
N LEU A 32 -29.37 16.37 -7.35
CA LEU A 32 -28.95 15.16 -8.09
C LEU A 32 -27.73 15.39 -9.01
N GLY A 33 -27.30 16.63 -9.19
CA GLY A 33 -26.10 16.92 -10.00
C GLY A 33 -24.82 16.33 -9.40
N GLU A 34 -23.74 16.33 -10.18
CA GLU A 34 -22.44 15.77 -9.80
C GLU A 34 -21.85 16.41 -8.53
N ASN A 35 -22.10 17.72 -8.34
CA ASN A 35 -21.76 18.46 -7.11
C ASN A 35 -23.00 18.73 -6.23
N GLY A 36 -24.09 18.00 -6.47
CA GLY A 36 -25.35 18.15 -5.75
C GLY A 36 -25.31 17.57 -4.34
N LEU A 37 -26.37 17.83 -3.58
CA LEU A 37 -26.48 17.45 -2.18
C LEU A 37 -26.32 15.93 -1.95
N ILE A 38 -26.96 15.11 -2.79
CA ILE A 38 -26.91 13.64 -2.66
C ILE A 38 -25.50 13.12 -2.96
N ALA A 39 -24.88 13.58 -4.06
CA ALA A 39 -23.52 13.20 -4.42
C ALA A 39 -22.51 13.59 -3.32
N LYS A 40 -22.64 14.80 -2.76
CA LYS A 40 -21.78 15.27 -1.66
C LYS A 40 -22.00 14.47 -0.37
N SER A 41 -23.23 14.11 -0.05
CA SER A 41 -23.55 13.25 1.09
C SER A 41 -22.90 11.87 0.95
N ILE A 42 -23.04 11.22 -0.22
CA ILE A 42 -22.42 9.91 -0.49
C ILE A 42 -20.90 10.00 -0.39
N HIS A 43 -20.29 11.03 -0.98
CA HIS A 43 -18.84 11.26 -0.87
C HIS A 43 -18.41 11.43 0.58
N SER A 44 -19.11 12.28 1.35
CA SER A 44 -18.81 12.51 2.77
C SER A 44 -18.92 11.23 3.59
N HIS A 45 -19.94 10.39 3.32
CA HIS A 45 -20.10 9.10 3.99
C HIS A 45 -18.95 8.15 3.67
N LYS A 46 -18.50 8.08 2.41
CA LYS A 46 -17.34 7.24 2.03
C LYS A 46 -16.05 7.72 2.68
N GLU A 47 -15.79 9.02 2.69
CA GLU A 47 -14.58 9.58 3.32
C GLU A 47 -14.59 9.40 4.84
N GLN A 48 -15.76 9.52 5.47
CA GLN A 48 -15.91 9.20 6.90
C GLN A 48 -15.58 7.72 7.18
N ALA A 49 -16.17 6.79 6.41
CA ALA A 49 -15.91 5.36 6.58
C ALA A 49 -14.42 5.01 6.38
N LYS A 50 -13.74 5.65 5.42
CA LYS A 50 -12.29 5.50 5.24
C LYS A 50 -11.52 6.02 6.45
N SER A 51 -11.89 7.19 6.97
CA SER A 51 -11.24 7.77 8.15
C SER A 51 -11.38 6.86 9.38
N GLU A 52 -12.58 6.33 9.63
CA GLU A 52 -12.85 5.40 10.74
C GLU A 52 -12.06 4.10 10.61
N LEU A 53 -11.96 3.55 9.39
CA LEU A 53 -11.13 2.37 9.10
C LEU A 53 -9.65 2.65 9.36
N LEU A 54 -9.15 3.80 8.91
CA LEU A 54 -7.75 4.20 9.11
C LEU A 54 -7.43 4.40 10.59
N GLU A 55 -8.31 5.06 11.34
CA GLU A 55 -8.16 5.25 12.78
C GLU A 55 -8.13 3.90 13.52
N THR A 56 -9.06 3.01 13.19
CA THR A 56 -9.09 1.66 13.76
C THR A 56 -7.80 0.91 13.46
N ALA A 57 -7.35 0.91 12.20
CA ALA A 57 -6.14 0.20 11.79
C ALA A 57 -4.88 0.76 12.47
N LYS A 58 -4.77 2.08 12.63
CA LYS A 58 -3.66 2.73 13.36
C LYS A 58 -3.66 2.34 14.82
N LEU A 59 -4.82 2.40 15.49
CA LEU A 59 -4.96 2.01 16.89
C LEU A 59 -4.52 0.55 17.11
N GLU A 60 -5.01 -0.35 16.27
CA GLU A 60 -4.68 -1.77 16.34
C GLU A 60 -3.19 -2.01 16.08
N TYR A 61 -2.58 -1.30 15.13
CA TYR A 61 -1.14 -1.37 14.91
C TYR A 61 -0.35 -0.89 16.13
N SER A 62 -0.73 0.23 16.74
CA SER A 62 -0.11 0.72 17.97
C SER A 62 -0.25 -0.26 19.13
N ASN A 63 -1.41 -0.91 19.27
CA ASN A 63 -1.63 -1.96 20.28
C ASN A 63 -0.73 -3.18 20.04
N LEU A 64 -0.53 -3.58 18.78
CA LEU A 64 0.40 -4.67 18.44
C LEU A 64 1.84 -4.28 18.77
N LEU A 65 2.28 -3.08 18.41
CA LEU A 65 3.61 -2.58 18.76
C LEU A 65 3.84 -2.53 20.28
N ALA A 66 2.84 -2.11 21.05
CA ALA A 66 2.93 -2.11 22.52
C ALA A 66 3.11 -3.54 23.08
N LYS A 67 2.39 -4.51 22.54
CA LYS A 67 2.52 -5.94 22.91
C LYS A 67 3.88 -6.52 22.50
N ASP A 68 4.39 -6.12 21.35
CA ASP A 68 5.71 -6.53 20.88
C ASP A 68 6.81 -6.07 21.86
N LEU A 69 6.70 -4.83 22.34
CA LEU A 69 7.62 -4.27 23.35
C LEU A 69 7.52 -4.98 24.70
N GLU A 70 6.30 -5.27 25.17
CA GLU A 70 6.08 -5.96 26.44
C GLU A 70 6.64 -7.40 26.42
N ASN A 71 6.44 -8.10 25.30
CA ASN A 71 6.82 -9.52 25.16
C ASN A 71 8.20 -9.74 24.54
N ASN A 72 8.92 -8.67 24.18
CA ASN A 72 10.18 -8.71 23.44
C ASN A 72 10.08 -9.57 22.15
N THR A 73 9.01 -9.33 21.38
CA THR A 73 8.72 -9.98 20.10
C THR A 73 8.67 -8.93 18.98
N LYS A 74 8.54 -9.38 17.73
CA LYS A 74 8.38 -8.51 16.55
C LYS A 74 7.31 -9.09 15.62
N GLU A 75 6.07 -9.15 16.09
CA GLU A 75 4.96 -9.74 15.34
C GLU A 75 4.03 -8.69 14.69
N ALA A 76 4.12 -7.43 15.12
CA ALA A 76 3.32 -6.34 14.58
C ALA A 76 3.53 -6.22 13.07
N SER A 77 2.44 -6.43 12.34
CA SER A 77 2.44 -6.46 10.87
C SER A 77 1.05 -6.13 10.34
N PHE A 78 0.99 -5.70 9.07
CA PHE A 78 -0.27 -5.34 8.43
C PHE A 78 -1.28 -6.50 8.42
N SER A 79 -0.82 -7.73 8.18
CA SER A 79 -1.68 -8.92 8.22
C SER A 79 -2.28 -9.19 9.60
N LYS A 80 -1.54 -8.88 10.68
CA LYS A 80 -2.05 -9.01 12.05
C LYS A 80 -3.14 -7.98 12.36
N ILE A 81 -3.04 -6.74 11.87
CA ILE A 81 -4.10 -5.72 12.00
C ILE A 81 -5.42 -6.27 11.46
N LEU A 82 -5.38 -6.85 10.26
CA LEU A 82 -6.57 -7.42 9.58
C LEU A 82 -7.18 -8.62 10.32
N SER A 83 -6.45 -9.19 11.28
CA SER A 83 -6.87 -10.36 12.06
C SER A 83 -7.25 -10.01 13.50
N THR A 84 -7.17 -8.73 13.92
CA THR A 84 -7.52 -8.36 15.30
C THR A 84 -9.03 -8.40 15.51
N SER A 85 -9.43 -8.71 16.75
CA SER A 85 -10.85 -8.80 17.10
C SER A 85 -11.59 -7.47 16.92
N THR A 86 -10.95 -6.34 17.25
CA THR A 86 -11.52 -5.01 17.03
C THR A 86 -11.76 -4.74 15.55
N PHE A 87 -10.78 -5.06 14.70
CA PHE A 87 -10.91 -4.89 13.25
C PHE A 87 -12.04 -5.76 12.70
N LEU A 88 -12.04 -7.06 13.02
CA LEU A 88 -13.02 -8.03 12.55
C LEU A 88 -14.43 -7.80 13.14
N LYS A 89 -14.57 -7.02 14.21
CA LYS A 89 -15.88 -6.63 14.75
C LYS A 89 -16.60 -5.64 13.85
N SER A 90 -15.85 -4.74 13.21
CA SER A 90 -16.41 -3.64 12.41
C SER A 90 -16.31 -3.88 10.90
N TYR A 91 -15.40 -4.74 10.46
CA TYR A 91 -15.08 -4.91 9.03
C TYR A 91 -15.03 -6.39 8.61
N ASP A 92 -15.39 -6.61 7.35
CA ASP A 92 -15.20 -7.87 6.63
C ASP A 92 -14.17 -7.71 5.51
N ILE A 93 -13.49 -8.82 5.18
CA ILE A 93 -12.54 -8.89 4.07
C ILE A 93 -13.12 -9.81 3.01
N ILE A 94 -13.51 -9.24 1.85
CA ILE A 94 -14.10 -9.97 0.73
C ILE A 94 -13.16 -9.84 -0.46
N GLY A 95 -12.44 -10.92 -0.76
CA GLY A 95 -11.35 -10.91 -1.74
C GLY A 95 -10.27 -9.90 -1.35
N ASP A 96 -10.12 -8.84 -2.15
CA ASP A 96 -9.15 -7.77 -1.89
C ASP A 96 -9.72 -6.54 -1.17
N ASN A 97 -11.03 -6.51 -0.93
CA ASN A 97 -11.75 -5.35 -0.42
C ASN A 97 -12.04 -5.47 1.07
N ILE A 98 -12.02 -4.32 1.75
CA ILE A 98 -12.47 -4.14 3.13
C ILE A 98 -13.87 -3.52 3.09
N THR A 99 -14.82 -4.17 3.75
CA THR A 99 -16.24 -3.82 3.73
C THR A 99 -16.72 -3.49 5.14
N SER A 100 -17.55 -2.45 5.28
CA SER A 100 -18.20 -2.12 6.55
C SER A 100 -19.25 -3.16 6.91
N LYS A 101 -19.23 -3.72 8.13
CA LYS A 101 -20.31 -4.60 8.61
C LYS A 101 -21.63 -3.86 8.84
N ASN A 102 -21.57 -2.56 9.09
CA ASN A 102 -22.76 -1.76 9.38
C ASN A 102 -23.54 -1.41 8.11
N SER A 103 -22.84 -1.16 6.99
CA SER A 103 -23.47 -0.71 5.74
C SER A 103 -23.32 -1.69 4.57
N ASN A 104 -22.49 -2.72 4.70
CA ASN A 104 -22.08 -3.62 3.61
C ASN A 104 -21.42 -2.92 2.42
N ASP A 105 -20.96 -1.67 2.58
CA ASP A 105 -20.25 -0.93 1.55
C ASP A 105 -18.76 -1.25 1.55
N VAL A 106 -18.18 -1.34 0.34
CA VAL A 106 -16.73 -1.38 0.15
C VAL A 106 -16.14 -0.02 0.50
N ILE A 107 -15.21 0.00 1.45
CA ILE A 107 -14.55 1.22 1.94
C ILE A 107 -13.29 1.49 1.11
N MET A 108 -12.41 0.49 1.03
CA MET A 108 -11.15 0.52 0.28
C MET A 108 -10.56 -0.89 0.16
N SER A 109 -9.53 -1.05 -0.66
CA SER A 109 -8.78 -2.31 -0.78
C SER A 109 -7.73 -2.48 0.34
N LYS A 110 -7.31 -3.73 0.58
CA LYS A 110 -6.18 -4.03 1.48
C LYS A 110 -4.91 -3.27 1.06
N LYS A 111 -4.66 -3.15 -0.24
CA LYS A 111 -3.49 -2.46 -0.78
C LYS A 111 -3.55 -0.97 -0.46
N GLU A 112 -4.67 -0.31 -0.78
CA GLU A 112 -4.84 1.12 -0.48
C GLU A 112 -4.72 1.40 1.02
N LEU A 113 -5.23 0.51 1.88
CA LEU A 113 -5.10 0.68 3.34
C LEU A 113 -3.64 0.58 3.76
N LYS A 114 -2.93 -0.45 3.29
CA LYS A 114 -1.50 -0.63 3.55
C LYS A 114 -0.68 0.59 3.11
N ASP A 115 -0.94 1.06 1.88
CA ASP A 115 -0.26 2.22 1.29
C ASP A 115 -0.56 3.50 2.10
N THR A 116 -1.82 3.72 2.49
CA THR A 116 -2.24 4.92 3.26
C THR A 116 -1.67 4.95 4.68
N LEU A 117 -1.47 3.80 5.30
CA LEU A 117 -0.90 3.74 6.64
C LEU A 117 0.60 4.03 6.66
N ASN A 118 1.26 4.14 5.49
CA ASN A 118 2.73 4.22 5.37
C ASN A 118 3.42 3.18 6.27
N LEU A 119 2.77 2.03 6.44
CA LEU A 119 3.40 0.87 7.05
C LEU A 119 4.41 0.41 6.01
N GLU A 120 5.61 0.97 6.11
CA GLU A 120 6.82 0.52 5.43
C GLU A 120 6.74 -0.98 5.25
N ASN A 121 7.13 -1.45 4.07
CA ASN A 121 7.28 -2.87 3.78
C ASN A 121 8.30 -3.49 4.76
N SER A 122 7.87 -3.78 5.99
CA SER A 122 8.51 -4.77 6.83
C SER A 122 8.17 -6.09 6.19
N SER A 123 9.17 -6.59 5.47
CA SER A 123 9.29 -7.93 4.93
C SER A 123 8.46 -8.18 3.65
N THR A 124 9.07 -7.98 2.48
CA THR A 124 9.23 -9.18 1.67
C THR A 124 10.04 -10.13 2.57
N GLU A 125 9.42 -11.18 3.10
CA GLU A 125 10.18 -12.25 3.74
C GLU A 125 11.22 -12.72 2.72
N ILE A 126 12.45 -12.21 2.84
CA ILE A 126 13.58 -12.93 2.32
C ILE A 126 13.74 -14.06 3.33
N ALA A 127 13.67 -15.32 2.87
CA ALA A 127 13.82 -16.50 3.71
C ALA A 127 14.98 -16.29 4.70
N ASP A 128 14.91 -16.85 5.92
CA ASP A 128 15.93 -16.64 6.98
C ASP A 128 17.39 -16.81 6.49
N GLU A 129 17.60 -17.58 5.42
CA GLU A 129 18.87 -17.77 4.72
C GLU A 129 19.45 -16.48 4.10
N ASP A 130 18.62 -15.49 3.75
CA ASP A 130 18.97 -14.25 3.06
C ASP A 130 18.84 -13.00 3.94
N LYS A 131 18.64 -13.15 5.26
CA LYS A 131 18.46 -12.05 6.22
C LYS A 131 19.58 -11.00 6.21
N TYR A 132 20.77 -11.36 5.72
CA TYR A 132 21.94 -10.49 5.56
C TYR A 132 22.41 -10.39 4.10
N SER A 133 21.58 -10.82 3.16
CA SER A 133 21.85 -10.71 1.72
C SER A 133 21.37 -9.35 1.21
N THR A 134 22.26 -8.59 0.59
CA THR A 134 21.87 -7.52 -0.32
C THR A 134 21.35 -8.15 -1.61
N VAL A 135 20.08 -7.92 -1.94
CA VAL A 135 19.42 -8.49 -3.12
C VAL A 135 19.13 -7.41 -4.15
N ILE A 136 19.56 -7.63 -5.38
CA ILE A 136 19.37 -6.71 -6.51
C ILE A 136 18.58 -7.44 -7.60
N LYS A 137 17.40 -6.91 -7.95
CA LYS A 137 16.64 -7.38 -9.13
C LYS A 137 17.15 -6.67 -10.37
N LEU A 138 17.65 -7.44 -11.33
CA LEU A 138 18.18 -6.95 -12.59
C LEU A 138 17.24 -7.34 -13.74
N LYS A 139 16.84 -6.37 -14.55
CA LYS A 139 16.12 -6.60 -15.80
C LYS A 139 17.04 -6.30 -16.96
N VAL A 140 17.46 -7.34 -17.67
CA VAL A 140 18.45 -7.28 -18.74
C VAL A 140 17.72 -7.16 -20.09
N PRO A 141 17.91 -6.08 -20.84
CA PRO A 141 17.25 -5.88 -22.13
C PRO A 141 17.89 -6.74 -23.23
N ASN A 142 17.20 -6.82 -24.37
CA ASN A 142 17.84 -7.26 -25.61
C ASN A 142 18.85 -6.20 -26.04
N GLY A 143 20.08 -6.61 -26.33
CA GLY A 143 21.17 -5.69 -26.67
C GLY A 143 22.50 -6.39 -26.88
N SER A 144 23.54 -5.59 -27.07
CA SER A 144 24.94 -6.03 -27.16
C SER A 144 25.43 -6.64 -25.84
N GLU A 145 26.53 -7.41 -25.88
CA GLU A 145 27.11 -7.98 -24.66
C GLU A 145 27.54 -6.92 -23.65
N GLU A 146 28.00 -5.75 -24.11
CA GLU A 146 28.39 -4.63 -23.25
C GLU A 146 27.20 -4.07 -22.47
N GLU A 147 26.04 -3.89 -23.14
CA GLU A 147 24.79 -3.44 -22.51
C GLU A 147 24.21 -4.46 -21.52
N ARG A 148 24.67 -5.71 -21.61
CA ARG A 148 24.22 -6.85 -20.81
C ARG A 148 25.23 -7.25 -19.72
N THR A 149 26.30 -6.48 -19.55
CA THR A 149 27.35 -6.75 -18.56
C THR A 149 27.08 -6.04 -17.24
N LEU A 150 27.07 -6.79 -16.13
CA LEU A 150 27.11 -6.23 -14.77
C LEU A 150 28.52 -6.35 -14.19
N GLY A 151 29.05 -5.24 -13.70
CA GLY A 151 30.27 -5.20 -12.90
C GLY A 151 29.95 -5.07 -11.41
N ILE A 152 30.53 -5.94 -10.56
CA ILE A 152 30.43 -5.86 -9.11
C ILE A 152 31.84 -5.67 -8.55
N VAL A 153 32.02 -4.64 -7.73
CA VAL A 153 33.27 -4.37 -7.03
C VAL A 153 33.09 -4.72 -5.56
N VAL A 154 34.01 -5.53 -5.02
CA VAL A 154 34.13 -5.76 -3.58
C VAL A 154 35.51 -5.28 -3.15
N ALA A 155 35.53 -4.43 -2.14
CA ALA A 155 36.74 -3.83 -1.58
C ALA A 155 36.71 -3.94 -0.06
N SER A 156 37.85 -4.28 0.53
CA SER A 156 38.04 -4.27 1.98
C SER A 156 39.43 -3.76 2.32
N ASP A 157 39.48 -2.64 3.05
CA ASP A 157 40.72 -2.08 3.63
C ASP A 157 40.91 -2.53 5.10
N SER A 158 40.08 -3.46 5.58
CA SER A 158 40.13 -3.96 6.96
C SER A 158 41.35 -4.85 7.18
N HIS A 159 42.01 -4.68 8.34
CA HIS A 159 43.07 -5.57 8.80
C HIS A 159 42.57 -7.01 9.04
N TYR A 160 41.29 -7.16 9.38
CA TYR A 160 40.64 -8.46 9.52
C TYR A 160 39.92 -8.81 8.22
N PRO A 161 40.17 -9.99 7.63
CA PRO A 161 39.49 -10.39 6.41
C PRO A 161 37.99 -10.53 6.63
N ILE A 162 37.21 -10.10 5.65
CA ILE A 162 35.77 -10.30 5.60
C ILE A 162 35.45 -11.58 4.82
N SER A 163 34.33 -12.21 5.10
CA SER A 163 33.81 -13.30 4.27
C SER A 163 32.52 -12.89 3.58
N PHE A 164 32.34 -13.33 2.34
CA PHE A 164 31.12 -13.09 1.59
C PHE A 164 30.85 -14.14 0.51
N ASP A 165 29.58 -14.30 0.17
CA ASP A 165 29.09 -15.09 -0.95
C ASP A 165 28.42 -14.17 -1.97
N LEU A 166 28.62 -14.47 -3.25
CA LEU A 166 28.04 -13.76 -4.38
C LEU A 166 27.34 -14.77 -5.30
N ASP A 167 26.03 -14.58 -5.47
CA ASP A 167 25.17 -15.31 -6.39
C ASP A 167 24.74 -14.36 -7.51
N PHE A 168 25.11 -14.67 -8.75
CA PHE A 168 24.78 -13.85 -9.91
C PHE A 168 23.33 -14.06 -10.38
N GLY A 169 22.63 -15.07 -9.86
CA GLY A 169 21.23 -15.34 -10.24
C GLY A 169 21.06 -16.05 -11.59
N ASP A 170 22.16 -16.32 -12.30
CA ASP A 170 22.19 -17.13 -13.52
C ASP A 170 22.65 -18.58 -13.28
N GLY A 171 22.80 -18.96 -12.00
CA GLY A 171 23.34 -20.24 -11.55
C GLY A 171 24.81 -20.18 -11.13
N THR A 172 25.53 -19.11 -11.47
CA THR A 172 26.92 -18.90 -11.05
C THR A 172 26.99 -18.36 -9.63
N LYS A 173 27.79 -19.01 -8.77
CA LYS A 173 28.02 -18.57 -7.38
C LYS A 173 29.50 -18.60 -7.04
N THR A 174 29.93 -17.68 -6.19
CA THR A 174 31.30 -17.64 -5.65
C THR A 174 31.28 -17.38 -4.16
N SER A 175 32.21 -18.00 -3.43
CA SER A 175 32.37 -17.83 -1.98
C SER A 175 33.79 -17.37 -1.68
N HIS A 176 33.92 -16.39 -0.80
CA HIS A 176 35.18 -15.82 -0.36
C HIS A 176 35.23 -15.89 1.17
N PRO A 177 35.86 -16.92 1.75
CA PRO A 177 35.89 -17.10 3.21
C PRO A 177 36.89 -16.18 3.92
N ALA A 178 37.78 -15.52 3.19
CA ALA A 178 38.70 -14.51 3.72
C ALA A 178 39.09 -13.53 2.62
N PHE A 179 38.71 -12.26 2.76
CA PHE A 179 38.91 -11.23 1.76
C PHE A 179 39.36 -9.90 2.40
N ASN A 180 40.51 -9.40 1.98
CA ASN A 180 41.12 -8.15 2.45
C ASN A 180 41.79 -7.38 1.30
N SER A 181 41.17 -7.43 0.12
CA SER A 181 41.73 -6.86 -1.10
C SER A 181 40.66 -6.12 -1.90
N TYR A 182 40.98 -5.73 -3.12
CA TYR A 182 40.04 -5.19 -4.09
C TYR A 182 39.85 -6.21 -5.21
N LYS A 183 38.59 -6.52 -5.55
CA LYS A 183 38.26 -7.44 -6.64
C LYS A 183 37.03 -6.99 -7.40
N THR A 184 37.11 -7.10 -8.72
CA THR A 184 36.01 -6.81 -9.64
C THR A 184 35.54 -8.11 -10.28
N TYR A 185 34.23 -8.33 -10.23
CA TYR A 185 33.52 -9.38 -10.95
C TYR A 185 32.80 -8.76 -12.13
N LYS A 186 32.87 -9.40 -13.29
CA LYS A 186 32.11 -9.00 -14.48
C LYS A 186 31.33 -10.22 -14.97
N GLN A 187 30.02 -10.06 -15.16
CA GLN A 187 29.14 -11.11 -15.66
C GLN A 187 28.30 -10.57 -16.81
N VAL A 188 28.28 -11.29 -17.93
CA VAL A 188 27.42 -10.99 -19.09
C VAL A 188 26.17 -11.84 -18.97
N TYR A 189 24.99 -11.20 -18.95
CA TYR A 189 23.71 -11.89 -18.78
C TYR A 189 23.00 -12.09 -20.11
N ASN A 190 22.18 -13.13 -20.24
CA ASN A 190 21.18 -13.18 -21.31
C ASN A 190 20.02 -12.21 -21.03
N PRO A 191 19.25 -11.78 -22.05
CA PRO A 191 18.07 -10.96 -21.80
C PRO A 191 17.08 -11.72 -20.91
N GLY A 192 16.58 -11.06 -19.87
CA GLY A 192 15.77 -11.71 -18.84
C GLY A 192 15.75 -10.97 -17.51
N GLU A 193 15.16 -11.61 -16.51
CA GLU A 193 15.09 -11.09 -15.13
C GLU A 193 15.95 -11.97 -14.21
N TYR A 194 16.84 -11.33 -13.45
CA TYR A 194 17.80 -12.00 -12.56
C TYR A 194 17.72 -11.43 -11.15
N ILE A 195 18.06 -12.26 -10.17
CA ILE A 195 18.17 -11.88 -8.77
C ILE A 195 19.62 -12.10 -8.35
N VAL A 196 20.37 -11.02 -8.27
CA VAL A 196 21.75 -11.04 -7.79
C VAL A 196 21.73 -10.89 -6.27
N LYS A 197 22.50 -11.72 -5.55
CA LYS A 197 22.58 -11.69 -4.09
C LYS A 197 24.03 -11.60 -3.63
N ILE A 198 24.30 -10.72 -2.68
CA ILE A 198 25.57 -10.62 -1.97
C ILE A 198 25.31 -10.82 -0.49
N LYS A 199 25.95 -11.81 0.13
CA LYS A 199 25.81 -12.10 1.55
C LYS A 199 27.15 -11.96 2.24
N PHE A 200 27.27 -11.03 3.19
CA PHE A 200 28.45 -10.96 4.05
C PHE A 200 28.27 -11.93 5.22
N ASN A 201 29.27 -12.77 5.44
CA ASN A 201 29.27 -13.79 6.47
C ASN A 201 29.96 -13.25 7.73
N ASN A 202 29.37 -13.48 8.91
CA ASN A 202 29.99 -13.10 10.17
C ASN A 202 31.11 -14.10 10.50
N HIS A 203 32.33 -13.61 10.70
CA HIS A 203 33.36 -14.40 11.39
C HIS A 203 33.03 -14.45 12.88
N PRO A 204 33.15 -15.62 13.54
CA PRO A 204 33.05 -15.69 14.99
C PRO A 204 34.14 -14.80 15.60
N ARG A 205 33.73 -13.80 16.38
CA ARG A 205 34.66 -13.10 17.26
C ARG A 205 35.14 -14.12 18.29
N PHE A 206 36.36 -14.63 18.11
CA PHE A 206 37.06 -15.31 19.19
C PHE A 206 37.36 -14.23 20.24
N TYR A 207 36.66 -14.33 21.37
CA TYR A 207 36.98 -13.61 22.60
C TYR A 207 38.24 -14.18 23.23
#